data_AF-A0ABD5T5B3-F1
#
_entry.id   AF-A0ABD5T5B3-F1
#
_cell.length_a   1.000
_cell.length_b   1.000
_cell.length_c   1.000
_cell.angle_alpha   90.00
_cell.angle_beta   90.00
_cell.angle_gamma   90.00
#
_symmetry.space_group_name_H-M   'P 1'
#
loop_
_entity.id
_entity.type
_entity.pdbx_description
1 polymer ?
#
loop_
_entity_poly.entity_id
_entity_poly.type
_entity_poly.pdbx_seq_one_letter_code
_entity_poly.pdbx_strand_id
1 'polypeptide(L)'
;MTVVDADGDEVGGTTPEFAGDVTEAILSGDVKPGTYSRTAVRRSVLPAAGYPDERFPSWQDQEWHIRLSQHCKYASVPDRLAVRRYSDREQITDDFESKRDVSYPLLIRKHGSLAASYGPECRRKFVGRLTRTLGFSALRNGHYGEALRYLLEAVARNPADRHTYVVLLSALGGPVTYRPARRISRWLSG
;
A
#
# COMPACT_ATOMS: atom_id res chain seq x y z
N MET A 1 6.64 14.33 -1.03
CA MET A 1 6.20 14.33 0.38
C MET A 1 7.41 14.15 1.27
N THR A 2 7.54 14.99 2.28
CA THR A 2 8.51 14.83 3.36
C THR A 2 7.83 14.12 4.53
N VAL A 3 8.52 13.17 5.14
CA VAL A 3 8.10 12.51 6.37
C VAL A 3 8.96 13.06 7.49
N VAL A 4 8.30 13.57 8.53
CA VAL A 4 8.98 14.08 9.72
C VAL A 4 8.56 13.28 10.94
N ASP A 5 9.45 13.18 11.92
CA ASP A 5 9.14 12.60 13.23
C ASP A 5 8.36 13.57 14.13
N ALA A 6 8.30 13.25 15.42
CA ALA A 6 7.58 14.05 16.41
C ALA A 6 8.24 15.42 16.64
N ASP A 7 9.57 15.48 16.57
CA ASP A 7 10.40 16.65 16.82
C ASP A 7 10.51 17.55 15.57
N GLY A 8 10.15 17.01 14.40
CA GLY A 8 10.10 17.72 13.13
C GLY A 8 11.28 17.41 12.21
N ASP A 9 12.15 16.49 12.61
CA ASP A 9 13.31 16.07 11.81
C ASP A 9 12.87 15.21 10.63
N GLU A 10 13.49 15.43 9.47
CA GLU A 10 13.18 14.67 8.26
C GLU A 10 13.72 13.24 8.38
N VAL A 11 12.81 12.28 8.50
CA VAL A 11 13.12 10.84 8.57
C VAL A 11 12.92 10.13 7.23
N GLY A 12 12.53 10.87 6.20
CA GLY A 12 12.47 10.37 4.83
C GLY A 12 11.59 11.18 3.90
N GLY A 13 11.49 10.72 2.65
CA GLY A 13 10.64 11.38 1.66
C GLY A 13 10.45 10.55 0.40
N THR A 14 9.52 11.00 -0.43
CA THR A 14 9.31 10.43 -1.77
C THR A 14 8.88 11.53 -2.71
N THR A 15 9.54 11.60 -3.86
CA THR A 15 9.11 12.37 -5.02
C THR A 15 8.63 11.36 -6.07
N PRO A 16 7.32 11.27 -6.34
CA PRO A 16 6.83 10.41 -7.40
C PRO A 16 7.24 10.98 -8.76
N GLU A 17 7.66 10.11 -9.68
CA GLU A 17 7.97 10.47 -11.07
C GLU A 17 7.17 9.56 -12.01
N PHE A 18 5.96 9.98 -12.33
CA PHE A 18 5.09 9.31 -13.30
C PHE A 18 4.13 10.31 -13.95
N ALA A 19 3.72 10.02 -15.18
CA ALA A 19 2.70 10.76 -15.91
C ALA A 19 1.99 9.86 -16.94
N GLY A 20 0.81 10.28 -17.39
CA GLY A 20 0.05 9.59 -18.42
C GLY A 20 -0.89 8.52 -17.88
N ASP A 21 -1.07 7.45 -18.66
CA ASP A 21 -1.97 6.35 -18.35
C ASP A 21 -1.27 5.36 -17.40
N VAL A 22 -1.73 5.32 -16.15
CA VAL A 22 -1.01 4.61 -15.06
C VAL A 22 -1.79 3.43 -14.48
N THR A 23 -2.93 3.03 -15.06
CA THR A 23 -3.80 1.97 -14.50
C THR A 23 -3.06 0.66 -14.29
N GLU A 24 -2.38 0.16 -15.33
CA GLU A 24 -1.58 -1.07 -15.22
C GLU A 24 -0.47 -0.93 -14.19
N ALA A 25 0.26 0.20 -14.21
CA ALA A 25 1.34 0.45 -13.26
C ALA A 25 0.86 0.55 -11.80
N ILE A 26 -0.35 1.08 -11.56
CA ILE A 26 -0.98 1.08 -10.23
C ILE A 26 -1.35 -0.35 -9.81
N LEU A 27 -1.91 -1.15 -10.72
CA LEU A 27 -2.33 -2.52 -10.45
C LEU A 27 -1.13 -3.43 -10.18
N SER A 28 -0.10 -3.38 -11.04
CA SER A 28 1.18 -4.09 -10.89
C SER A 28 2.00 -3.58 -9.70
N GLY A 29 1.79 -2.31 -9.32
CA GLY A 29 2.43 -1.69 -8.16
C GLY A 29 3.76 -1.00 -8.43
N ASP A 30 4.07 -0.78 -9.70
CA ASP A 30 5.18 0.04 -10.18
C ASP A 30 4.92 1.52 -9.88
N VAL A 31 3.65 1.94 -9.83
CA VAL A 31 3.22 3.30 -9.44
C VAL A 31 2.42 3.26 -8.14
N LYS A 32 2.74 4.20 -7.23
CA LYS A 32 2.04 4.42 -5.96
C LYS A 32 1.57 5.88 -5.85
N PRO A 33 0.33 6.19 -6.26
CA PRO A 33 -0.18 7.56 -6.33
C PRO A 33 -0.21 8.26 -4.98
N GLY A 34 -0.54 7.52 -3.91
CA GLY A 34 -0.44 8.00 -2.54
C GLY A 34 -1.71 7.93 -1.73
N THR A 35 -1.68 8.65 -0.62
CA THR A 35 -2.82 8.90 0.25
C THR A 35 -3.55 10.17 -0.20
N TYR A 36 -4.78 10.36 0.27
CA TYR A 36 -5.60 11.55 -0.01
C TYR A 36 -4.87 12.89 0.20
N SER A 37 -4.00 12.97 1.19
CA SER A 37 -3.20 14.15 1.51
C SER A 37 -2.16 14.54 0.44
N ARG A 38 -2.00 13.74 -0.62
CA ARG A 38 -0.99 13.95 -1.69
C ARG A 38 -1.60 14.10 -3.07
N THR A 39 -2.92 14.20 -3.18
CA THR A 39 -3.60 14.16 -4.49
C THR A 39 -4.59 15.30 -4.65
N ALA A 40 -4.52 15.96 -5.80
CA ALA A 40 -5.57 16.82 -6.30
C ALA A 40 -6.22 16.17 -7.53
N VAL A 41 -7.55 16.20 -7.60
CA VAL A 41 -8.33 15.57 -8.67
C VAL A 41 -9.20 16.62 -9.33
N ARG A 42 -9.23 16.66 -10.67
CA ARG A 42 -10.15 17.53 -11.41
C ARG A 42 -11.58 17.08 -11.13
N ARG A 43 -12.43 18.01 -10.71
CA ARG A 43 -13.85 17.75 -10.40
C ARG A 43 -14.60 17.06 -11.54
N SER A 44 -14.25 17.35 -12.80
CA SER A 44 -14.87 16.76 -13.98
C SER A 44 -14.68 15.24 -14.11
N VAL A 45 -13.70 14.65 -13.41
CA VAL A 45 -13.44 13.20 -13.42
C VAL A 45 -14.38 12.45 -12.47
N LEU A 46 -14.88 13.12 -11.43
CA LEU A 46 -15.65 12.50 -10.35
C LEU A 46 -16.97 11.83 -10.80
N PRO A 47 -17.75 12.38 -11.75
CA PRO A 47 -18.96 11.70 -12.22
C PRO A 47 -18.70 10.33 -12.85
N ALA A 48 -17.56 10.15 -13.52
CA ALA A 48 -17.19 8.87 -14.14
C ALA A 48 -16.51 7.92 -13.15
N ALA A 49 -15.53 8.43 -12.39
CA ALA A 49 -14.77 7.61 -11.45
C ALA A 49 -15.52 7.28 -10.15
N GLY A 50 -16.49 8.12 -9.76
CA GLY A 50 -17.15 8.10 -8.46
C GLY A 50 -16.30 8.68 -7.33
N TYR A 51 -16.91 8.80 -6.15
CA TYR A 51 -16.24 9.21 -4.89
C TYR A 51 -15.56 8.01 -4.21
N PRO A 52 -14.70 8.24 -3.20
CA PRO A 52 -14.19 7.17 -2.33
C PRO A 52 -15.29 6.19 -1.87
N ASP A 53 -14.96 4.91 -1.86
CA ASP A 53 -15.90 3.84 -1.53
C ASP A 53 -15.89 3.57 -0.02
N GLU A 54 -16.89 4.08 0.70
CA GLU A 54 -16.97 4.06 2.17
C GLU A 54 -17.07 2.65 2.77
N ARG A 55 -17.33 1.63 1.97
CA ARG A 55 -17.35 0.23 2.42
C ARG A 55 -15.97 -0.30 2.81
N PHE A 56 -14.90 0.36 2.37
CA PHE A 56 -13.54 -0.01 2.71
C PHE A 56 -13.16 0.56 4.07
N PRO A 57 -12.85 -0.24 5.10
CA PRO A 57 -12.30 0.29 6.35
C PRO A 57 -10.85 0.76 6.17
N SER A 58 -10.13 0.23 5.16
CA SER A 58 -8.78 0.66 4.77
C SER A 58 -8.57 0.47 3.27
N TRP A 59 -7.51 1.05 2.69
CA TRP A 59 -7.22 1.03 1.23
C TRP A 59 -8.26 1.76 0.35
N GLN A 60 -9.09 2.63 0.95
CA GLN A 60 -10.03 3.48 0.20
C GLN A 60 -9.32 4.35 -0.85
N ASP A 61 -8.14 4.87 -0.51
CA ASP A 61 -7.29 5.70 -1.37
C ASP A 61 -6.75 4.90 -2.55
N GLN A 62 -6.13 3.74 -2.27
CA GLN A 62 -5.63 2.82 -3.28
C GLN A 62 -6.73 2.39 -4.24
N GLU A 63 -7.91 2.02 -3.70
CA GLU A 63 -9.06 1.64 -4.49
C GLU A 63 -9.52 2.78 -5.40
N TRP A 64 -9.66 3.97 -4.86
CA TRP A 64 -10.15 5.12 -5.60
C TRP A 64 -9.18 5.51 -6.72
N HIS A 65 -7.87 5.40 -6.48
CA HIS A 65 -6.86 5.63 -7.51
C HIS A 65 -6.97 4.69 -8.70
N ILE A 66 -7.32 3.41 -8.48
CA ILE A 66 -7.56 2.45 -9.58
C ILE A 66 -8.77 2.88 -10.42
N ARG A 67 -9.84 3.40 -9.79
CA ARG A 67 -10.99 3.96 -10.53
C ARG A 67 -10.63 5.23 -11.28
N LEU A 68 -9.97 6.17 -10.61
CA LEU A 68 -9.55 7.44 -11.22
C LEU A 68 -8.68 7.21 -12.47
N SER A 69 -7.71 6.29 -12.41
CA SER A 69 -6.79 6.05 -13.53
C SER A 69 -7.46 5.49 -14.79
N GLN A 70 -8.69 4.95 -14.67
CA GLN A 70 -9.50 4.52 -15.82
C GLN A 70 -10.18 5.69 -16.55
N HIS A 71 -10.20 6.89 -15.95
CA HIS A 71 -10.95 8.05 -16.45
C HIS A 71 -10.11 9.32 -16.57
N CYS A 72 -8.83 9.28 -16.21
CA CYS A 72 -7.93 10.41 -16.37
C CYS A 72 -6.46 9.98 -16.48
N LYS A 73 -5.66 10.89 -17.02
CA LYS A 73 -4.19 10.81 -16.99
C LYS A 73 -3.66 11.40 -15.70
N TYR A 74 -2.61 10.78 -15.19
CA TYR A 74 -1.91 11.25 -14.00
C TYR A 74 -0.75 12.17 -14.39
N ALA A 75 -0.39 13.04 -13.47
CA ALA A 75 0.87 13.77 -13.50
C ALA A 75 1.35 13.91 -12.05
N SER A 76 2.64 13.63 -11.84
CA SER A 76 3.31 13.89 -10.57
C SER A 76 3.79 15.33 -10.52
N VAL A 77 3.74 15.92 -9.33
CA VAL A 77 4.36 17.20 -9.04
C VAL A 77 5.73 16.90 -8.42
N PRO A 78 6.85 17.42 -9.00
CA PRO A 78 8.19 17.08 -8.53
C PRO A 78 8.52 17.66 -7.15
N ASP A 79 7.76 18.65 -6.71
CA ASP A 79 7.94 19.30 -5.42
C ASP A 79 7.34 18.51 -4.25
N ARG A 80 8.03 18.52 -3.11
CA ARG A 80 7.55 17.90 -1.87
C ARG A 80 6.57 18.82 -1.15
N LEU A 81 5.36 18.93 -1.69
CA LEU A 81 4.34 19.87 -1.20
C LEU A 81 3.57 19.43 0.07
N ALA A 82 3.74 18.19 0.50
CA ALA A 82 3.06 17.65 1.67
C ALA A 82 4.06 17.16 2.71
N VAL A 83 3.80 17.50 3.97
CA VAL A 83 4.53 16.99 5.15
C VAL A 83 3.64 16.00 5.88
N ARG A 84 4.13 14.77 6.04
CA ARG A 84 3.48 13.76 6.88
C ARG A 84 4.26 13.67 8.18
N ARG A 85 3.59 13.96 9.29
CA ARG A 85 4.13 13.70 10.63
C ARG A 85 3.81 12.26 11.04
N TYR A 86 4.83 11.52 11.46
CA TYR A 86 4.62 10.26 12.14
C TYR A 86 4.30 10.55 13.62
N SER A 87 3.21 10.01 14.13
CA SER A 87 2.88 10.10 15.56
C SER A 87 2.56 8.69 16.06
N ASP A 88 2.85 8.42 17.34
CA ASP A 88 2.60 7.12 17.99
C ASP A 88 1.10 6.82 18.23
N ARG A 89 0.19 7.53 17.56
CA ARG A 89 -1.25 7.30 17.69
C ARG A 89 -1.73 6.16 16.80
N GLU A 90 -2.69 5.39 17.31
CA GLU A 90 -3.43 4.37 16.57
C GLU A 90 -3.84 4.89 15.19
N GLN A 91 -3.44 4.17 14.15
CA GLN A 91 -3.78 4.48 12.77
C GLN A 91 -4.86 3.52 12.30
N ILE A 92 -5.70 3.95 11.35
CA ILE A 92 -6.62 3.07 10.59
C ILE A 92 -5.86 1.84 10.02
N THR A 93 -4.55 1.97 9.80
CA THR A 93 -3.70 0.89 9.31
C THR A 93 -3.44 -0.22 10.32
N ASP A 94 -3.75 -0.02 11.60
CA ASP A 94 -3.51 -0.95 12.70
C ASP A 94 -4.67 -1.95 12.92
N ASP A 95 -5.78 -1.82 12.20
CA ASP A 95 -6.82 -2.86 12.18
C ASP A 95 -6.52 -3.91 11.10
N PHE A 96 -5.85 -5.00 11.50
CA PHE A 96 -5.56 -6.13 10.62
C PHE A 96 -6.83 -6.91 10.25
N GLU A 97 -7.76 -7.11 11.18
CA GLU A 97 -8.92 -7.99 10.99
C GLU A 97 -9.90 -7.39 9.99
N SER A 98 -10.27 -6.11 10.12
CA SER A 98 -11.10 -5.42 9.14
C SER A 98 -10.43 -5.34 7.76
N LYS A 99 -9.10 -5.23 7.72
CA LYS A 99 -8.34 -5.26 6.46
C LYS A 99 -8.40 -6.65 5.81
N ARG A 100 -8.26 -7.72 6.60
CA ARG A 100 -8.33 -9.12 6.16
C ARG A 100 -9.73 -9.47 5.65
N ASP A 101 -10.75 -9.14 6.43
CA ASP A 101 -12.11 -9.66 6.25
C ASP A 101 -12.96 -8.79 5.31
N VAL A 102 -12.61 -7.50 5.19
CA VAL A 102 -13.37 -6.56 4.35
C VAL A 102 -12.52 -5.98 3.24
N SER A 103 -11.44 -5.26 3.56
CA SER A 103 -10.70 -4.47 2.55
C SER A 103 -10.08 -5.35 1.46
N TYR A 104 -9.38 -6.41 1.87
CA TYR A 104 -8.71 -7.33 0.96
C TYR A 104 -9.67 -8.05 -0.02
N PRO A 105 -10.71 -8.78 0.44
CA PRO A 105 -11.62 -9.45 -0.47
C PRO A 105 -12.42 -8.47 -1.34
N LEU A 106 -12.79 -7.30 -0.81
CA LEU A 106 -13.50 -6.28 -1.57
C LEU A 106 -12.64 -5.72 -2.72
N LEU A 107 -11.35 -5.43 -2.46
CA LEU A 107 -10.44 -4.92 -3.50
C LEU A 107 -10.19 -5.94 -4.60
N ILE A 108 -9.99 -7.21 -4.22
CA ILE A 108 -9.83 -8.32 -5.17
C ILE A 108 -11.09 -8.49 -6.01
N ARG A 109 -12.27 -8.47 -5.39
CA ARG A 109 -13.54 -8.61 -6.11
C ARG A 109 -13.76 -7.47 -7.11
N LYS A 110 -13.43 -6.24 -6.73
CA LYS A 110 -13.69 -5.04 -7.54
C LYS A 110 -12.72 -4.91 -8.72
N HIS A 111 -11.45 -5.25 -8.52
CA HIS A 111 -10.38 -4.93 -9.47
C HIS A 111 -9.57 -6.14 -9.96
N GLY A 112 -9.86 -7.35 -9.48
CA GLY A 112 -9.14 -8.55 -9.89
C GLY A 112 -9.34 -8.93 -11.36
N SER A 113 -10.53 -8.70 -11.92
CA SER A 113 -10.82 -8.86 -13.35
C SER A 113 -10.12 -7.82 -14.20
N LEU A 114 -10.09 -6.56 -13.75
CA LEU A 114 -9.34 -5.48 -14.40
C LEU A 114 -7.84 -5.78 -14.43
N ALA A 115 -7.25 -6.25 -13.31
CA ALA A 115 -5.86 -6.68 -13.31
C ALA A 115 -5.61 -7.85 -14.28
N ALA A 116 -6.58 -8.76 -14.41
CA ALA A 116 -6.51 -9.87 -15.36
C ALA A 116 -6.58 -9.42 -16.82
N SER A 117 -7.30 -8.33 -17.14
CA SER A 117 -7.40 -7.83 -18.52
C SER A 117 -6.09 -7.21 -19.02
N TYR A 118 -5.21 -6.76 -18.12
CA TYR A 118 -3.82 -6.36 -18.45
C TYR A 118 -2.85 -7.56 -18.50
N GLY A 119 -3.34 -8.77 -18.28
CA GLY A 119 -2.59 -10.01 -18.44
C GLY A 119 -2.25 -10.74 -17.13
N PRO A 120 -1.78 -12.01 -17.24
CA PRO A 120 -1.53 -12.85 -16.07
C PRO A 120 -0.48 -12.29 -15.11
N GLU A 121 0.54 -11.59 -15.64
CA GLU A 121 1.58 -10.98 -14.82
C GLU A 121 1.03 -9.84 -13.96
N CYS A 122 0.27 -8.92 -14.55
CA CYS A 122 -0.37 -7.82 -13.82
C CYS A 122 -1.27 -8.36 -12.70
N ARG A 123 -2.10 -9.38 -12.99
CA ARG A 123 -2.91 -10.06 -11.96
C ARG A 123 -2.06 -10.67 -10.85
N ARG A 124 -0.99 -11.41 -11.18
CA ARG A 124 -0.09 -12.00 -10.17
C ARG A 124 0.53 -10.93 -9.28
N LYS A 125 1.05 -9.85 -9.86
CA LYS A 125 1.62 -8.71 -9.13
C LYS A 125 0.58 -8.04 -8.24
N PHE A 126 -0.61 -7.77 -8.77
CA PHE A 126 -1.72 -7.16 -8.04
C PHE A 126 -2.10 -7.97 -6.80
N VAL A 127 -2.43 -9.25 -6.97
CA VAL A 127 -2.84 -10.11 -5.84
C VAL A 127 -1.68 -10.36 -4.89
N GLY A 128 -0.48 -10.65 -5.41
CA GLY A 128 0.72 -10.88 -4.60
C GLY A 128 1.05 -9.69 -3.69
N ARG A 129 1.04 -8.47 -4.24
CA ARG A 129 1.28 -7.23 -3.47
C ARG A 129 0.24 -7.01 -2.38
N LEU A 130 -1.04 -7.22 -2.68
CA LEU A 130 -2.11 -7.07 -1.69
C LEU A 130 -1.96 -8.10 -0.57
N THR A 131 -1.61 -9.34 -0.92
CA THR A 131 -1.35 -10.43 0.04
C THR A 131 -0.15 -10.09 0.93
N ARG A 132 0.94 -9.58 0.35
CA ARG A 132 2.12 -9.13 1.12
C ARG A 132 1.75 -8.01 2.09
N THR A 133 0.95 -7.04 1.63
CA THR A 133 0.53 -5.91 2.45
C THR A 133 -0.34 -6.38 3.62
N LEU A 134 -1.18 -7.39 3.40
CA LEU A 134 -1.97 -8.03 4.44
C LEU A 134 -1.08 -8.78 5.45
N GLY A 135 -0.10 -9.56 4.99
CA GLY A 135 0.88 -10.24 5.86
C GLY A 135 1.72 -9.27 6.69
N PHE A 136 2.14 -8.14 6.10
CA PHE A 136 2.83 -7.07 6.83
C PHE A 136 1.91 -6.41 7.88
N SER A 137 0.62 -6.22 7.57
CA SER A 137 -0.37 -5.73 8.53
C SER A 137 -0.55 -6.69 9.70
N ALA A 138 -0.59 -8.00 9.44
CA ALA A 138 -0.67 -9.02 10.47
C ALA A 138 0.57 -8.98 11.38
N LEU A 139 1.76 -8.86 10.79
CA LEU A 139 3.03 -8.76 11.52
C LEU A 139 3.07 -7.52 12.44
N ARG A 140 2.67 -6.35 11.94
CA ARG A 140 2.62 -5.10 12.71
C ARG A 140 1.73 -5.21 13.95
N ASN A 141 0.63 -5.95 13.83
CA ASN A 141 -0.37 -6.13 14.88
C ASN A 141 -0.14 -7.40 15.72
N GLY A 142 1.00 -8.07 15.56
CA GLY A 142 1.38 -9.22 16.39
C GLY A 142 0.72 -10.55 16.01
N HIS A 143 -0.01 -10.63 14.89
CA HIS A 143 -0.57 -11.86 14.35
C HIS A 143 0.48 -12.64 13.55
N TYR A 144 1.52 -13.15 14.21
CA TYR A 144 2.70 -13.73 13.55
C TYR A 144 2.39 -14.96 12.67
N GLY A 145 1.52 -15.86 13.12
CA GLY A 145 1.13 -17.04 12.32
C GLY A 145 0.45 -16.66 11.01
N GLU A 146 -0.50 -15.71 11.10
CA GLU A 146 -1.18 -15.14 9.93
C GLU A 146 -0.21 -14.35 9.05
N ALA A 147 0.75 -13.63 9.65
CA ALA A 147 1.79 -12.93 8.91
C ALA A 147 2.60 -13.89 8.03
N LEU A 148 3.12 -14.98 8.61
CA LEU A 148 3.87 -15.99 7.87
C LEU A 148 3.02 -16.62 6.77
N ARG A 149 1.77 -17.00 7.09
CA ARG A 149 0.84 -17.58 6.12
C ARG A 149 0.65 -16.67 4.90
N TYR A 150 0.31 -15.40 5.11
CA TYR A 150 0.09 -14.46 4.02
C TYR A 150 1.37 -14.08 3.27
N LEU A 151 2.51 -14.00 3.94
CA LEU A 151 3.79 -13.70 3.28
C LEU A 151 4.25 -14.85 2.39
N LEU A 152 4.11 -16.10 2.85
CA LEU A 152 4.38 -17.28 2.02
C LEU A 152 3.42 -17.37 0.83
N GLU A 153 2.13 -17.09 1.05
CA GLU A 153 1.14 -17.02 -0.02
C GLU A 153 1.45 -15.91 -1.04
N ALA A 154 1.97 -14.76 -0.58
CA ALA A 154 2.42 -13.69 -1.45
C ALA A 154 3.63 -14.10 -2.31
N VAL A 155 4.60 -14.84 -1.73
CA VAL A 155 5.73 -15.41 -2.48
C VAL A 155 5.24 -16.37 -3.56
N ALA A 156 4.31 -17.27 -3.24
CA ALA A 156 3.75 -18.21 -4.20
C ALA A 156 3.05 -17.51 -5.38
N ARG A 157 2.42 -16.35 -5.12
CA ARG A 157 1.73 -15.55 -6.15
C ARG A 157 2.68 -14.71 -7.01
N ASN A 158 3.71 -14.13 -6.40
CA ASN A 158 4.67 -13.29 -7.08
C ASN A 158 6.09 -13.50 -6.52
N PRO A 159 6.79 -14.56 -6.97
CA PRO A 159 8.13 -14.87 -6.45
C PRO A 159 9.20 -13.85 -6.89
N ALA A 160 8.89 -12.95 -7.82
CA ALA A 160 9.79 -11.88 -8.22
C ALA A 160 9.79 -10.68 -7.24
N ASP A 161 8.80 -10.56 -6.34
CA ASP A 161 8.73 -9.45 -5.38
C ASP A 161 9.71 -9.66 -4.23
N ARG A 162 10.92 -9.10 -4.39
CA ARG A 162 12.00 -9.12 -3.38
C ARG A 162 11.56 -8.53 -2.03
N HIS A 163 10.65 -7.56 -2.01
CA HIS A 163 10.16 -7.00 -0.77
C HIS A 163 9.39 -8.01 0.07
N THR A 164 8.73 -8.99 -0.55
CA THR A 164 8.05 -10.08 0.18
C THR A 164 9.03 -10.86 1.03
N TYR A 165 10.20 -11.20 0.47
CA TYR A 165 11.22 -11.96 1.18
C TYR A 165 11.80 -11.17 2.36
N VAL A 166 12.06 -9.87 2.21
CA VAL A 166 12.56 -9.02 3.30
C VAL A 166 11.57 -9.00 4.47
N VAL A 167 10.27 -8.85 4.18
CA VAL A 167 9.23 -8.86 5.22
C VAL A 167 9.07 -10.26 5.83
N LEU A 168 9.14 -11.32 5.02
CA LEU A 168 9.08 -12.71 5.49
C LEU A 168 10.24 -13.03 6.44
N LEU A 169 11.48 -12.68 6.08
CA LEU A 169 12.65 -12.86 6.94
C LEU A 169 12.50 -12.10 8.27
N SER A 170 11.94 -10.89 8.22
CA SER A 170 11.65 -10.10 9.41
C SER A 170 10.61 -10.77 10.33
N ALA A 171 9.64 -11.48 9.73
CA ALA A 171 8.58 -12.20 10.45
C ALA A 171 9.06 -13.54 11.06
N LEU A 172 10.05 -14.22 10.44
CA LEU A 172 10.49 -15.56 10.84
C LEU A 172 11.06 -15.63 12.27
N GLY A 173 11.72 -14.59 12.76
CA GLY A 173 12.18 -14.56 14.15
C GLY A 173 11.13 -14.04 15.15
N GLY A 174 9.87 -13.88 14.72
CA GLY A 174 8.72 -13.61 15.59
C GLY A 174 8.87 -12.34 16.44
N PRO A 175 8.38 -12.35 17.71
CA PRO A 175 8.54 -11.21 18.63
C PRO A 175 10.01 -10.86 18.90
N VAL A 176 10.90 -11.86 18.84
CA VAL A 176 12.31 -11.76 19.25
C VAL A 176 13.16 -11.04 18.21
N THR A 177 12.87 -11.18 16.91
CA THR A 177 13.52 -10.37 15.87
C THR A 177 12.73 -9.11 15.52
N TYR A 178 11.39 -9.17 15.50
CA TYR A 178 10.59 -8.05 15.01
C TYR A 178 10.59 -6.85 15.97
N ARG A 179 10.50 -7.06 17.29
CA ARG A 179 10.52 -5.96 18.27
C ARG A 179 11.84 -5.19 18.28
N PRO A 180 13.03 -5.83 18.29
CA PRO A 180 14.29 -5.11 18.15
C PRO A 180 14.52 -4.57 16.74
N ALA A 181 14.16 -5.28 15.67
CA ALA A 181 14.26 -4.74 14.30
C ALA A 181 13.38 -3.49 14.11
N ARG A 182 12.21 -3.42 14.76
CA ARG A 182 11.36 -2.22 14.80
C ARG A 182 11.99 -1.09 15.61
N ARG A 183 12.79 -1.39 16.64
CA ARG A 183 13.59 -0.38 17.37
C ARG A 183 14.81 0.10 16.57
N ILE A 184 15.44 -0.77 15.79
CA ILE A 184 16.61 -0.43 14.95
C ILE A 184 16.17 0.30 13.68
N SER A 185 15.04 -0.07 13.07
CA SER A 185 14.41 0.71 12.00
C SER A 185 14.01 2.11 12.45
N ARG A 186 13.78 2.34 13.75
CA ARG A 186 13.60 3.69 14.31
C ARG A 186 14.91 4.46 14.46
N TRP A 187 16.05 3.76 14.52
CA TRP A 187 17.40 4.33 14.65
C TRP A 187 18.08 4.57 13.29
N LEU A 188 17.81 3.72 12.29
CA LEU A 188 18.30 3.86 10.92
C LEU A 188 17.45 4.81 10.06
N SER A 189 16.38 5.35 10.65
CA SER A 189 15.60 6.45 10.09
C SER A 189 15.74 7.71 10.95
N GLY A 190 16.71 7.75 11.87
CA GLY A 190 17.25 8.98 12.43
C GLY A 190 18.40 9.49 11.58
#